data_AF-Q6MB68-F1
#
_entry.id   AF-Q6MB68-F1
#
_cell.length_a   1.000
_cell.length_b   1.000
_cell.length_c   1.000
_cell.angle_alpha   90.00
_cell.angle_beta   90.00
_cell.angle_gamma   90.00
#
_symmetry.space_group_name_H-M   'P 1'
#
loop_
_entity.id
_entity.type
_entity.pdbx_description
1 polymer ?
#
loop_
_entity_poly.entity_id
_entity_poly.type
_entity_poly.pdbx_seq_one_letter_code
_entity_poly.pdbx_strand_id
1 'polypeptide(L)' 'MQVKHLVQHGNSKAIVIDKSILQAAGLDENCLFQIVVDSNTGVTIQSVKPVNSKFEEAKKYVFNEYAELFKRLSDR' A
#
# COMPACT_ATOMS: atom_id res chain seq x y z
N MET A 1 8.10 13.32 17.12
CA MET A 1 6.83 13.82 16.57
C MET A 1 7.16 15.02 15.70
N GLN A 2 7.04 14.89 14.37
CA GLN A 2 7.39 15.97 13.44
C GLN A 2 6.08 16.68 13.04
N VAL A 3 5.96 17.96 13.37
CA VAL A 3 4.81 18.78 12.95
C VAL A 3 5.11 19.29 11.55
N LYS A 4 4.30 18.91 10.57
CA LYS A 4 4.45 19.31 9.15
C LYS A 4 3.24 20.15 8.76
N HIS A 5 3.49 21.26 8.08
CA HIS A 5 2.46 22.22 7.69
C HIS A 5 1.91 21.91 6.29
N LEU A 6 0.64 22.29 6.06
CA LEU A 6 0.04 22.30 4.74
C LEU A 6 0.63 23.45 3.91
N VAL A 7 1.14 23.11 2.74
CA VAL A 7 1.77 24.05 1.80
C VAL A 7 0.90 24.13 0.53
N GLN A 8 0.86 25.29 -0.11
CA GLN A 8 0.20 25.43 -1.41
C GLN A 8 1.12 24.86 -2.50
N HIS A 9 0.63 23.93 -3.30
CA HIS A 9 1.33 23.39 -4.46
C HIS A 9 0.42 23.49 -5.69
N GLY A 10 0.65 24.53 -6.51
CA GLY A 10 -0.25 24.88 -7.61
C GLY A 10 -1.66 25.19 -7.09
N ASN A 11 -2.66 24.47 -7.61
CA ASN A 11 -4.08 24.63 -7.22
C ASN A 11 -4.49 23.72 -6.05
N SER A 12 -3.56 22.99 -5.41
CA SER A 12 -3.85 22.03 -4.34
C SER A 12 -3.08 22.33 -3.06
N LYS A 13 -3.61 21.85 -1.92
CA LYS A 13 -2.87 21.79 -0.66
C LYS A 13 -2.06 20.50 -0.62
N ALA A 14 -0.82 20.57 -0.18
CA ALA A 14 0.10 19.44 -0.09
C ALA A 14 0.80 19.41 1.27
N ILE A 15 1.20 18.22 1.71
CA ILE A 15 2.07 18.02 2.87
C ILE A 15 3.43 17.58 2.33
N VAL A 16 4.49 18.32 2.71
CA VAL A 16 5.84 18.06 2.20
C VAL A 16 6.56 17.09 3.13
N ILE A 17 6.77 15.86 2.68
CA ILE A 17 7.52 14.84 3.43
C ILE A 17 8.97 14.84 2.95
N ASP A 18 9.93 14.77 3.88
CA ASP A 18 11.34 14.74 3.50
C ASP A 18 11.68 13.41 2.83
N LYS A 19 12.50 13.47 1.77
CA LYS A 19 12.93 12.29 1.02
C LYS A 19 13.63 11.25 1.89
N SER A 20 14.37 11.69 2.91
CA SER A 20 15.02 10.80 3.89
C SER A 20 14.03 9.95 4.68
N ILE A 21 12.84 10.50 4.99
CA ILE A 21 11.78 9.77 5.71
C ILE A 21 11.13 8.73 4.80
N LEU A 22 10.87 9.09 3.54
CA LEU A 22 10.36 8.15 2.52
C LEU A 22 11.32 6.98 2.31
N GLN A 23 12.62 7.28 2.15
CA GLN A 23 13.65 6.26 1.96
C GLN A 23 13.82 5.37 3.20
N ALA A 24 13.78 5.94 4.41
CA ALA A 24 13.84 5.16 5.65
C ALA A 24 12.62 4.21 5.80
N ALA A 25 11.47 4.59 5.24
CA ALA A 25 10.28 3.75 5.17
C ALA A 25 10.31 2.74 3.99
N GLY A 26 11.36 2.75 3.15
CA GLY A 26 11.46 1.91 1.96
C GLY A 26 10.45 2.26 0.86
N LEU A 27 9.97 3.50 0.85
CA LEU A 27 8.97 3.99 -0.11
C LEU A 27 9.65 4.81 -1.20
N ASP A 28 9.17 4.65 -2.44
CA ASP A 28 9.63 5.38 -3.61
C ASP A 28 8.77 6.63 -3.87
N GLU A 29 9.26 7.57 -4.68
CA GLU A 29 8.56 8.82 -5.04
C GLU A 29 7.22 8.55 -5.76
N ASN A 30 7.10 7.41 -6.45
CA ASN A 30 5.89 6.98 -7.16
C ASN A 30 4.99 6.04 -6.34
N CYS A 31 5.20 5.91 -5.03
CA CYS A 31 4.38 5.01 -4.22
C CYS A 31 2.95 5.54 -4.04
N LEU A 32 1.99 4.62 -4.02
CA LEU A 32 0.59 4.93 -3.74
C LEU A 32 0.38 4.99 -2.22
N PHE A 33 -0.36 6.00 -1.79
CA PHE A 33 -0.77 6.20 -0.41
C PHE A 33 -2.28 6.14 -0.29
N GLN A 34 -2.77 5.48 0.75
CA GLN A 34 -4.15 5.55 1.17
C GLN A 34 -4.29 6.68 2.18
N ILE A 35 -5.21 7.60 1.92
CA ILE A 35 -5.55 8.68 2.83
C ILE A 35 -6.90 8.34 3.45
N VAL A 36 -6.93 8.12 4.76
CA VAL A 36 -8.15 7.89 5.53
C VAL A 36 -8.43 9.14 6.35
N VAL A 37 -9.62 9.70 6.16
CA VAL A 37 -10.11 10.85 6.93
C VAL A 37 -11.14 10.33 7.92
N ASP A 38 -10.84 10.45 9.20
CA ASP A 38 -11.76 10.13 10.29
C ASP A 38 -12.02 11.37 11.13
N SER A 39 -13.28 11.58 11.49
CA SER A 39 -13.78 12.72 12.26
C SER A 39 -13.16 12.82 13.65
N ASN A 40 -12.76 11.69 14.24
CA ASN A 40 -12.23 11.64 15.61
C ASN A 40 -10.69 11.57 15.66
N THR A 41 -10.07 10.88 14.70
CA THR A 41 -8.61 10.63 14.71
C THR A 41 -7.84 11.49 13.70
N GLY A 42 -8.52 12.24 12.85
CA GLY A 42 -7.92 13.15 11.87
C GLY A 42 -7.58 12.47 10.55
N VAL A 43 -6.51 12.95 9.89
CA VAL A 43 -6.06 12.43 8.58
C VAL A 43 -4.93 11.44 8.80
N THR A 44 -5.13 10.19 8.40
CA THR A 44 -4.12 9.13 8.45
C THR A 44 -3.64 8.79 7.04
N ILE A 45 -2.32 8.79 6.84
CA ILE A 45 -1.67 8.44 5.57
C ILE A 45 -0.98 7.08 5.74
N GLN A 46 -1.37 6.09 4.94
CA GLN A 46 -0.81 4.74 5.00
C GLN A 46 -0.20 4.35 3.65
N SER A 47 0.93 3.64 3.66
CA SER A 47 1.52 3.10 2.44
C SER A 47 0.68 1.94 1.91
N VAL A 48 0.33 1.97 0.63
CA VAL A 48 -0.35 0.84 -0.02
C VAL A 48 0.72 -0.09 -0.56
N LYS A 49 0.72 -1.36 -0.12
CA LYS A 49 1.52 -2.37 -0.82
C LYS A 49 0.94 -2.53 -2.22
N PRO A 50 1.71 -2.33 -3.29
CA PRO A 50 1.21 -2.59 -4.63
C PRO A 50 0.80 -4.06 -4.68
N VAL A 51 -0.49 -4.31 -4.91
CA VAL A 51 -0.99 -5.65 -5.20
C VAL A 51 -0.35 -6.02 -6.53
N ASN A 52 0.68 -6.87 -6.49
CA ASN A 52 1.37 -7.30 -7.68
C ASN A 52 0.41 -8.21 -8.46
N SER A 53 -0.39 -7.60 -9.34
CA SER A 53 -1.50 -8.27 -10.04
C SER A 53 -1.03 -9.50 -10.80
N LYS A 54 0.16 -9.44 -11.41
CA LYS A 54 0.81 -10.57 -12.07
C LYS A 54 1.13 -11.74 -11.13
N PHE A 55 1.53 -11.43 -9.89
CA PHE A 55 1.77 -12.45 -8.89
C PHE A 55 0.47 -13.11 -8.42
N GLU A 56 -0.58 -12.32 -8.16
CA GLU A 56 -1.88 -12.87 -7.77
C GLU A 56 -2.52 -13.67 -8.92
N GLU A 57 -2.36 -13.26 -10.17
CA GLU A 57 -2.79 -14.02 -11.34
C GLU A 57 -2.02 -15.35 -11.48
N ALA A 58 -0.69 -15.33 -11.37
CA ALA A 58 0.13 -16.54 -11.42
C ALA A 58 -0.18 -17.49 -10.26
N LYS A 59 -0.35 -16.95 -9.06
CA LYS A 59 -0.76 -17.69 -7.87
C LYS A 59 -2.12 -18.34 -8.06
N LYS A 60 -3.10 -17.61 -8.61
CA LYS A 60 -4.44 -18.13 -8.87
C LYS A 60 -4.42 -19.23 -9.95
N TYR A 61 -3.58 -19.08 -10.97
CA TYR A 61 -3.37 -20.11 -11.99
C TYR A 61 -2.85 -21.42 -11.37
N VAL A 62 -1.75 -21.34 -10.59
CA VAL A 62 -1.17 -22.51 -9.92
C VAL A 62 -2.15 -23.15 -8.94
N PHE A 63 -2.88 -22.34 -8.15
CA PHE A 63 -3.87 -22.90 -7.23
C PHE A 63 -5.03 -23.60 -7.92
N ASN A 64 -5.46 -23.12 -9.10
CA ASN A 64 -6.51 -23.77 -9.87
C ASN A 64 -6.01 -25.06 -10.53
N GLU A 65 -4.80 -25.05 -11.07
CA GLU A 65 -4.21 -26.23 -11.74
C GLU A 65 -3.98 -27.38 -10.75
N TYR A 66 -3.52 -27.06 -9.54
CA TYR A 66 -3.25 -28.06 -8.49
C TYR A 66 -4.38 -28.14 -7.44
N ALA A 67 -5.56 -27.58 -7.72
CA ALA A 67 -6.68 -27.53 -6.76
C ALA A 67 -7.05 -28.92 -6.22
N GLU A 68 -7.08 -29.93 -7.09
CA GLU A 68 -7.41 -31.30 -6.70
C GLU A 68 -6.30 -31.95 -5.85
N LEU A 69 -5.03 -31.62 -6.13
CA LEU A 69 -3.88 -32.06 -5.34
C LEU A 69 -3.94 -31.46 -3.93
N PHE A 70 -4.20 -30.16 -3.82
CA PHE A 70 -4.36 -29.48 -2.53
C PHE A 70 -5.56 -30.02 -1.74
N LYS A 71 -6.66 -30.35 -2.42
CA LYS A 71 -7.84 -30.95 -1.78
C LYS A 71 -7.51 -32.33 -1.19
N ARG A 72 -6.79 -33.18 -1.94
CA ARG A 72 -6.33 -34.51 -1.47
C ARG A 72 -5.30 -34.42 -0.34
N LEU A 73 -4.48 -33.37 -0.30
CA LEU A 73 -3.53 -33.10 0.79
C LEU A 73 -4.23 -32.61 2.07
N SER A 74 -5.36 -31.92 1.93
CA SER A 74 -6.15 -31.39 3.05
C SER A 74 -7.06 -32.42 3.71
N ASP A 75 -7.45 -33.48 3.00
CA ASP A 75 -8.31 -34.55 3.51
C ASP A 75 -7.56 -35.58 4.38
N ARG A 76 -6.34 -35.25 4.84
CA ARG A 76 -5.48 -36.10 5.68
C ARG A 76 -5.14 -35.41 6.99
#